data_AF-J9FUU8-F1
#
_entry.id   AF-J9FUU8-F1
#
_cell.length_a   1.000
_cell.length_b   1.000
_cell.length_c   1.000
_cell.angle_alpha   90.00
_cell.angle_beta   90.00
_cell.angle_gamma   90.00
#
_symmetry.space_group_name_H-M   'P 1'
#
loop_
_entity.id
_entity.type
_entity.pdbx_description
1 polymer ?
#
loop_
_entity_poly.entity_id
_entity_poly.type
_entity_poly.pdbx_seq_one_letter_code
_entity_poly.pdbx_strand_id
1 'polypeptide(L)'
;MEKRKIQFSLVYRDMFQSSGKFQPRKDQLERIAPVIIKMGCFSRVETNGGAFEQVNLLYGENPNKAVRAFTKPFNEVGIKTHMLDRGLNALRMFPVPADVRRLMYKVKHAQGTDITRIFCGLNDVRNIIPSIKYALEAGMTPQATLCITNSPIHTAEYYAGIADQLIAAGAPEICLKDMAGIGQPAMLGKLTRMIKEKHPEVIIQYHGHSGPGLSMASILEVCRNGADVIDTAIEPLSWGKVHPDVISVQSMLKNAGFDVPEINMDAYMEARKLTQEFIDDFLGYFMNPGNKLMSSLLLGCGLPGGMMGSMMADLTGVMSAINSNRANNGEEPLSEDALLVRLFNEVAYVWPRVGYPPLVTPFSQYVKNIALMNLLTESMGKPRYSMMDNSIWGMILGKSGKLPGEVAPEIIELAKEKGLEFTDADPQSYYPDELDRFRKEMEENGWDLGEDEEELFEFAMHETQYRDYKSGAAKKRFLADLQAAKDKVNASGMTAEEASALKHAKADAIVAPEAGTILWEINGDGEAVKSIEPFIGKRYKAGEFFCYIENNYGQIQELPAALGGLLVEVNAKQGSHVAKGDVIAYIERD
;
A
#
# COMPACT_ATOMS: atom_id res chain seq x y z
N MET A 1 -0.50 -22.39 38.61
CA MET A 1 0.30 -21.44 37.81
C MET A 1 -0.65 -20.41 37.26
N GLU A 2 -0.34 -19.13 37.43
CA GLU A 2 -1.07 -18.04 36.78
C GLU A 2 -0.95 -18.22 35.26
N LYS A 3 -2.07 -18.14 34.54
CA LYS A 3 -2.06 -18.27 33.08
C LYS A 3 -1.37 -17.05 32.49
N ARG A 4 -0.50 -17.25 31.51
CA ARG A 4 0.15 -16.14 30.82
C ARG A 4 -0.89 -15.37 30.01
N LYS A 5 -0.98 -14.07 30.24
CA LYS A 5 -1.82 -13.16 29.48
C LYS A 5 -1.24 -12.88 28.09
N ILE A 6 -2.08 -13.00 27.05
CA ILE A 6 -1.77 -12.58 25.68
C ILE A 6 -2.78 -11.51 25.27
N GLN A 7 -2.28 -10.40 24.74
CA GLN A 7 -3.11 -9.31 24.25
C GLN A 7 -3.33 -9.41 22.74
N PHE A 8 -4.47 -8.90 22.26
CA PHE A 8 -4.73 -8.79 20.82
C PHE A 8 -4.58 -7.36 20.33
N SER A 9 -4.12 -7.26 19.08
CA SER A 9 -3.99 -6.06 18.28
C SER A 9 -4.78 -6.25 16.98
N LEU A 10 -5.68 -5.33 16.64
CA LEU A 10 -6.43 -5.37 15.39
C LEU A 10 -5.68 -4.60 14.30
N VAL A 11 -5.26 -5.27 13.23
CA VAL A 11 -4.53 -4.62 12.12
C VAL A 11 -5.48 -4.03 11.06
N TYR A 12 -6.41 -3.15 11.47
CA TYR A 12 -7.50 -2.68 10.59
C TYR A 12 -6.97 -1.97 9.34
N ARG A 13 -5.91 -1.15 9.45
CA ARG A 13 -5.22 -0.53 8.30
C ARG A 13 -4.66 -1.57 7.33
N ASP A 14 -3.94 -2.57 7.83
CA ASP A 14 -3.33 -3.62 6.99
C ASP A 14 -4.35 -4.58 6.37
N MET A 15 -5.53 -4.76 7.01
CA MET A 15 -6.62 -5.56 6.45
C MET A 15 -7.05 -5.06 5.07
N PHE A 16 -7.27 -3.76 4.92
CA PHE A 16 -7.63 -3.17 3.63
C PHE A 16 -6.45 -3.13 2.67
N GLN A 17 -5.25 -2.76 3.15
CA GLN A 17 -4.05 -2.68 2.30
C GLN A 17 -3.66 -4.04 1.70
N SER A 18 -3.89 -5.12 2.44
CA SER A 18 -3.60 -6.49 1.97
C SER A 18 -4.67 -7.01 1.02
N SER A 19 -5.89 -6.47 1.10
CA SER A 19 -7.04 -6.93 0.33
C SER A 19 -7.22 -6.16 -0.97
N GLY A 20 -6.90 -4.86 -0.99
CA GLY A 20 -7.07 -3.97 -2.14
C GLY A 20 -6.24 -2.69 -2.06
N LYS A 21 -6.53 -1.77 -2.96
CA LYS A 21 -5.76 -0.52 -3.13
C LYS A 21 -6.12 0.57 -2.11
N PHE A 22 -7.41 0.73 -1.80
CA PHE A 22 -7.94 1.85 -1.04
C PHE A 22 -8.21 1.52 0.44
N GLN A 23 -8.40 2.56 1.25
CA GLN A 23 -8.68 2.50 2.68
C GLN A 23 -10.07 3.07 2.98
N PRO A 24 -10.71 2.70 4.10
CA PRO A 24 -11.98 3.30 4.50
C PRO A 24 -11.84 4.81 4.69
N ARG A 25 -12.89 5.54 4.30
CA ARG A 25 -12.96 6.99 4.47
C ARG A 25 -13.19 7.37 5.93
N LYS A 26 -13.00 8.66 6.25
CA LYS A 26 -13.27 9.22 7.58
C LYS A 26 -14.66 8.82 8.12
N ASP A 27 -15.71 8.96 7.32
CA ASP A 27 -17.10 8.64 7.73
C ASP A 27 -17.28 7.15 8.08
N GLN A 28 -16.57 6.26 7.39
CA GLN A 28 -16.58 4.82 7.65
C GLN A 28 -15.77 4.48 8.91
N LEU A 29 -14.61 5.12 9.09
CA LEU A 29 -13.76 4.95 10.27
C LEU A 29 -14.46 5.41 11.56
N GLU A 30 -15.19 6.53 11.51
CA GLU A 30 -16.00 7.03 12.63
C GLU A 30 -17.10 6.04 13.04
N ARG A 31 -17.67 5.30 12.08
CA ARG A 31 -18.73 4.31 12.35
C ARG A 31 -18.18 3.01 12.94
N ILE A 32 -17.02 2.54 12.49
CA ILE A 32 -16.46 1.25 12.94
C ILE A 32 -15.73 1.35 14.28
N ALA A 33 -15.12 2.48 14.62
CA ALA A 33 -14.34 2.61 15.85
C ALA A 33 -15.13 2.26 17.13
N PRO A 34 -16.36 2.79 17.37
CA PRO A 34 -17.16 2.41 18.53
C PRO A 34 -17.49 0.92 18.60
N VAL A 35 -17.66 0.28 17.44
CA VAL A 35 -17.97 -1.15 17.35
C VAL A 35 -16.74 -1.99 17.70
N ILE A 36 -15.55 -1.61 17.21
CA ILE A 36 -14.27 -2.25 17.60
C ILE A 36 -14.05 -2.14 19.11
N ILE A 37 -14.33 -0.97 19.72
CA ILE A 37 -14.25 -0.79 21.18
C ILE A 37 -15.22 -1.76 21.90
N LYS A 38 -16.47 -1.84 21.44
CA LYS A 38 -17.51 -2.71 22.00
C LYS A 38 -17.18 -4.20 21.88
N MET A 39 -16.32 -4.62 20.94
CA MET A 39 -15.82 -5.99 20.86
C MET A 39 -15.06 -6.41 22.14
N GLY A 40 -14.40 -5.44 22.81
CA GLY A 40 -13.80 -5.62 24.14
C GLY A 40 -12.53 -6.48 24.20
N CYS A 41 -12.02 -6.96 23.05
CA CYS A 41 -10.89 -7.90 23.02
C CYS A 41 -9.55 -7.29 22.58
N PHE A 42 -9.54 -6.06 22.07
CA PHE A 42 -8.33 -5.44 21.54
C PHE A 42 -7.69 -4.48 22.55
N SER A 43 -6.38 -4.63 22.74
CA SER A 43 -5.54 -3.68 23.47
C SER A 43 -4.92 -2.63 22.54
N ARG A 44 -4.83 -2.96 21.24
CA ARG A 44 -4.23 -2.11 20.21
C ARG A 44 -5.03 -2.14 18.92
N VAL A 45 -5.00 -1.06 18.16
CA VAL A 45 -5.55 -0.99 16.79
C VAL A 45 -4.55 -0.31 15.87
N GLU A 46 -4.23 -0.95 14.76
CA GLU A 46 -3.45 -0.32 13.69
C GLU A 46 -4.34 0.61 12.88
N THR A 47 -4.02 1.90 12.91
CA THR A 47 -4.92 2.95 12.40
C THR A 47 -4.40 3.65 11.16
N ASN A 48 -3.09 3.84 11.03
CA ASN A 48 -2.49 4.67 10.00
C ASN A 48 -1.08 4.19 9.59
N GLY A 49 -0.34 5.01 8.84
CA GLY A 49 0.94 4.63 8.25
C GLY A 49 0.81 3.60 7.14
N GLY A 50 1.91 2.95 6.79
CA GLY A 50 1.95 2.07 5.63
C GLY A 50 1.68 2.87 4.35
N ALA A 51 0.58 2.58 3.66
CA ALA A 51 0.13 3.35 2.49
C ALA A 51 -1.06 4.28 2.79
N PHE A 52 -1.54 4.36 4.04
CA PHE A 52 -2.80 5.02 4.39
C PHE A 52 -2.83 6.49 3.91
N GLU A 53 -1.85 7.30 4.30
CA GLU A 53 -1.77 8.72 3.99
C GLU A 53 -1.70 8.98 2.49
N GLN A 54 -0.79 8.28 1.81
CA GLN A 54 -0.63 8.39 0.37
C GLN A 54 -1.92 8.04 -0.37
N VAL A 55 -2.58 6.96 0.03
CA VAL A 55 -3.83 6.49 -0.60
C VAL A 55 -4.95 7.51 -0.39
N ASN A 56 -5.03 8.12 0.79
CA ASN A 56 -5.96 9.22 1.09
C ASN A 56 -5.82 10.38 0.12
N LEU A 57 -4.60 10.84 -0.09
CA LEU A 57 -4.32 11.89 -1.05
C LEU A 57 -4.67 11.46 -2.49
N LEU A 58 -4.43 10.20 -2.86
CA LEU A 58 -4.75 9.68 -4.20
C LEU A 58 -6.25 9.65 -4.50
N TYR A 59 -7.11 9.43 -3.49
CA TYR A 59 -8.55 9.48 -3.68
C TYR A 59 -9.15 10.88 -3.48
N GLY A 60 -8.29 11.87 -3.19
CA GLY A 60 -8.64 13.29 -3.09
C GLY A 60 -9.19 13.68 -1.72
N GLU A 61 -8.76 13.01 -0.65
CA GLU A 61 -9.09 13.40 0.73
C GLU A 61 -7.86 13.69 1.56
N ASN A 62 -8.09 14.46 2.62
CA ASN A 62 -7.08 14.80 3.60
C ASN A 62 -6.95 13.66 4.63
N PRO A 63 -5.80 12.96 4.68
CA PRO A 63 -5.58 11.86 5.62
C PRO A 63 -5.64 12.28 7.08
N ASN A 64 -5.20 13.48 7.43
CA ASN A 64 -5.07 13.93 8.81
C ASN A 64 -6.40 13.87 9.56
N LYS A 65 -7.48 14.29 8.89
CA LYS A 65 -8.85 14.24 9.44
C LYS A 65 -9.31 12.81 9.70
N ALA A 66 -8.96 11.87 8.82
CA ALA A 66 -9.30 10.46 8.97
C ALA A 66 -8.50 9.81 10.11
N VAL A 67 -7.21 10.14 10.24
CA VAL A 67 -6.38 9.67 11.36
C VAL A 67 -6.96 10.14 12.69
N ARG A 68 -7.16 11.45 12.89
CA ARG A 68 -7.72 12.00 14.15
C ARG A 68 -9.09 11.39 14.49
N ALA A 69 -9.94 11.22 13.50
CA ALA A 69 -11.27 10.65 13.70
C ALA A 69 -11.22 9.17 14.11
N PHE A 70 -10.24 8.42 13.61
CA PHE A 70 -10.12 6.99 13.90
C PHE A 70 -9.38 6.72 15.22
N THR A 71 -8.35 7.51 15.54
CA THR A 71 -7.55 7.33 16.76
C THR A 71 -8.27 7.79 18.03
N LYS A 72 -8.99 8.91 17.96
CA LYS A 72 -9.61 9.56 19.13
C LYS A 72 -10.50 8.61 19.96
N PRO A 73 -11.47 7.87 19.40
CA PRO A 73 -12.33 7.00 20.20
C PRO A 73 -11.56 5.90 20.94
N PHE A 74 -10.49 5.36 20.35
CA PHE A 74 -9.65 4.33 20.99
C PHE A 74 -8.87 4.92 22.17
N ASN A 75 -8.26 6.09 21.98
CA ASN A 75 -7.51 6.77 23.03
C ASN A 75 -8.39 7.17 24.22
N GLU A 76 -9.63 7.62 23.98
CA GLU A 76 -10.59 7.97 25.03
C GLU A 76 -10.93 6.80 25.97
N VAL A 77 -10.80 5.56 25.49
CA VAL A 77 -11.04 4.34 26.29
C VAL A 77 -9.76 3.59 26.65
N GLY A 78 -8.58 4.18 26.38
CA GLY A 78 -7.28 3.62 26.74
C GLY A 78 -6.76 2.50 25.81
N ILE A 79 -7.38 2.29 24.66
CA ILE A 79 -6.85 1.40 23.61
C ILE A 79 -5.75 2.13 22.84
N LYS A 80 -4.60 1.49 22.70
CA LYS A 80 -3.43 2.09 22.03
C LYS A 80 -3.60 2.02 20.51
N THR A 81 -3.27 3.09 19.83
CA THR A 81 -3.26 3.11 18.37
C THR A 81 -1.83 2.96 17.88
N HIS A 82 -1.64 2.31 16.73
CA HIS A 82 -0.32 2.19 16.15
C HIS A 82 -0.29 2.38 14.64
N MET A 83 0.89 2.72 14.14
CA MET A 83 1.16 2.93 12.72
C MET A 83 2.33 2.09 12.22
N LEU A 84 2.40 1.86 10.91
CA LEU A 84 3.55 1.23 10.26
C LEU A 84 4.46 2.29 9.59
N ASP A 85 5.73 2.29 10.01
CA ASP A 85 6.75 3.26 9.62
C ASP A 85 7.98 2.57 9.02
N ARG A 86 8.47 3.07 7.89
CA ARG A 86 9.61 2.52 7.14
C ARG A 86 10.96 3.13 7.52
N GLY A 87 11.12 3.63 8.75
CA GLY A 87 12.40 4.13 9.27
C GLY A 87 12.93 5.27 8.41
N LEU A 88 14.05 5.04 7.71
CA LEU A 88 14.63 5.97 6.74
C LEU A 88 13.60 6.49 5.71
N ASN A 89 12.67 5.64 5.24
CA ASN A 89 11.71 6.00 4.20
C ASN A 89 10.39 6.53 4.77
N ALA A 90 10.19 6.50 6.08
CA ALA A 90 8.96 6.93 6.74
C ALA A 90 7.69 6.38 6.06
N LEU A 91 6.84 7.25 5.48
CA LEU A 91 5.59 6.88 4.81
C LEU A 91 5.70 6.87 3.28
N ARG A 92 6.92 6.85 2.73
CA ARG A 92 7.22 6.80 1.29
C ARG A 92 7.92 5.50 0.87
N MET A 93 8.14 5.35 -0.43
CA MET A 93 8.94 4.26 -1.00
C MET A 93 10.44 4.60 -1.13
N PHE A 94 10.83 5.83 -0.80
CA PHE A 94 12.21 6.34 -0.89
C PHE A 94 12.59 7.10 0.38
N PRO A 95 13.89 7.31 0.65
CA PRO A 95 14.36 7.97 1.87
C PRO A 95 13.80 9.37 2.09
N VAL A 96 13.66 9.76 3.35
CA VAL A 96 13.08 11.04 3.76
C VAL A 96 14.08 11.83 4.61
N PRO A 97 14.24 13.15 4.37
CA PRO A 97 15.02 14.05 5.21
C PRO A 97 14.71 13.93 6.71
N ALA A 98 15.72 14.14 7.55
CA ALA A 98 15.60 13.89 8.99
C ALA A 98 14.60 14.84 9.66
N ASP A 99 14.59 16.12 9.28
CA ASP A 99 13.64 17.13 9.75
C ASP A 99 12.18 16.75 9.44
N VAL A 100 11.88 16.30 8.21
CA VAL A 100 10.53 15.82 7.81
C VAL A 100 10.12 14.62 8.66
N ARG A 101 11.02 13.67 8.93
CA ARG A 101 10.73 12.52 9.80
C ARG A 101 10.47 12.94 11.25
N ARG A 102 11.23 13.89 11.79
CA ARG A 102 10.97 14.45 13.13
C ARG A 102 9.59 15.12 13.19
N LEU A 103 9.22 15.88 12.17
CA LEU A 103 7.90 16.48 12.08
C LEU A 103 6.80 15.41 12.02
N MET A 104 6.98 14.36 11.21
CA MET A 104 6.03 13.24 11.13
C MET A 104 5.72 12.66 12.50
N TYR A 105 6.72 12.34 13.34
CA TYR A 105 6.44 11.77 14.67
C TYR A 105 5.66 12.74 15.56
N LYS A 106 5.99 14.03 15.55
CA LYS A 106 5.25 15.05 16.31
C LYS A 106 3.79 15.13 15.87
N VAL A 107 3.55 15.20 14.55
CA VAL A 107 2.20 15.23 13.98
C VAL A 107 1.44 13.96 14.32
N LYS A 108 2.03 12.78 14.12
CA LYS A 108 1.36 11.50 14.38
C LYS A 108 1.02 11.32 15.85
N HIS A 109 1.89 11.76 16.76
CA HIS A 109 1.58 11.80 18.18
C HIS A 109 0.41 12.73 18.49
N ALA A 110 0.42 13.96 17.95
CA ALA A 110 -0.66 14.94 18.15
C ALA A 110 -2.01 14.45 17.59
N GLN A 111 -1.98 13.67 16.50
CA GLN A 111 -3.15 13.00 15.92
C GLN A 111 -3.65 11.82 16.76
N GLY A 112 -2.99 11.48 17.87
CA GLY A 112 -3.39 10.37 18.75
C GLY A 112 -2.83 9.01 18.35
N THR A 113 -1.72 8.96 17.61
CA THR A 113 -0.97 7.71 17.39
C THR A 113 -0.03 7.45 18.57
N ASP A 114 -0.20 6.33 19.28
CA ASP A 114 0.63 6.02 20.46
C ASP A 114 1.95 5.35 20.08
N ILE A 115 1.91 4.38 19.16
CA ILE A 115 3.03 3.48 18.86
C ILE A 115 3.42 3.61 17.39
N THR A 116 4.70 3.84 17.12
CA THR A 116 5.25 3.73 15.75
C THR A 116 5.99 2.41 15.60
N ARG A 117 5.52 1.56 14.68
CA ARG A 117 6.19 0.30 14.31
C ARG A 117 7.22 0.59 13.22
N ILE A 118 8.49 0.69 13.62
CA ILE A 118 9.59 1.15 12.78
C ILE A 118 10.33 -0.05 12.19
N PHE A 119 10.38 -0.16 10.87
CA PHE A 119 11.16 -1.20 10.19
C PHE A 119 12.08 -0.62 9.11
N CYS A 120 13.16 -1.35 8.84
CA CYS A 120 13.97 -1.19 7.64
C CYS A 120 13.86 -2.47 6.82
N GLY A 121 13.61 -2.36 5.50
CA GLY A 121 13.47 -3.55 4.67
C GLY A 121 14.76 -4.39 4.54
N LEU A 122 15.93 -3.83 4.85
CA LEU A 122 17.20 -4.58 4.95
C LEU A 122 17.50 -5.10 6.36
N ASN A 123 16.68 -4.76 7.36
CA ASN A 123 17.02 -4.87 8.78
C ASN A 123 18.32 -4.15 9.18
N ASP A 124 18.75 -3.13 8.42
CA ASP A 124 19.89 -2.29 8.81
C ASP A 124 19.48 -1.36 9.97
N VAL A 125 20.08 -1.58 11.14
CA VAL A 125 19.80 -0.81 12.35
C VAL A 125 20.08 0.69 12.19
N ARG A 126 21.00 1.08 11.30
CA ARG A 126 21.33 2.49 11.03
C ARG A 126 20.12 3.25 10.46
N ASN A 127 19.25 2.55 9.74
CA ASN A 127 18.02 3.09 9.18
C ASN A 127 16.85 3.13 10.19
N ILE A 128 16.99 2.48 11.35
CA ILE A 128 15.93 2.35 12.38
C ILE A 128 16.24 3.22 13.61
N ILE A 129 17.50 3.23 14.07
CA ILE A 129 17.91 3.90 15.31
C ILE A 129 17.56 5.39 15.36
N PRO A 130 17.76 6.20 14.29
CA PRO A 130 17.35 7.60 14.31
C PRO A 130 15.84 7.76 14.56
N SER A 131 15.02 6.91 13.96
CA SER A 131 13.57 6.91 14.14
C SER A 131 13.14 6.56 15.56
N ILE A 132 13.85 5.65 16.24
CA ILE A 132 13.60 5.36 17.67
C ILE A 132 13.75 6.64 18.49
N LYS A 133 14.82 7.40 18.27
CA LYS A 133 15.09 8.65 18.99
C LYS A 133 14.01 9.70 18.72
N TYR A 134 13.69 9.93 17.45
CA TYR A 134 12.70 10.94 17.06
C TYR A 134 11.29 10.61 17.57
N ALA A 135 10.92 9.33 17.60
CA ALA A 135 9.66 8.88 18.18
C ALA A 135 9.58 9.14 19.69
N LEU A 136 10.66 8.85 20.43
CA LEU A 136 10.74 9.15 21.86
C LEU A 136 10.66 10.65 22.14
N GLU A 137 11.38 11.47 21.35
CA GLU A 137 11.33 12.94 21.43
C GLU A 137 9.92 13.49 21.18
N ALA A 138 9.14 12.83 20.31
CA ALA A 138 7.76 13.20 20.03
C ALA A 138 6.74 12.69 21.07
N GLY A 139 7.14 11.84 22.02
CA GLY A 139 6.24 11.26 23.02
C GLY A 139 5.56 9.94 22.59
N MET A 140 6.02 9.32 21.50
CA MET A 140 5.52 8.03 21.03
C MET A 140 6.31 6.86 21.62
N THR A 141 5.71 5.66 21.59
CA THR A 141 6.40 4.40 21.88
C THR A 141 7.04 3.85 20.59
N PRO A 142 8.37 3.78 20.47
CA PRO A 142 9.00 3.16 19.31
C PRO A 142 8.97 1.63 19.44
N GLN A 143 8.22 0.97 18.57
CA GLN A 143 8.27 -0.47 18.40
C GLN A 143 9.23 -0.79 17.25
N ALA A 144 10.46 -1.20 17.58
CA ALA A 144 11.45 -1.53 16.58
C ALA A 144 11.16 -2.93 15.99
N THR A 145 11.43 -3.10 14.70
CA THR A 145 10.89 -4.26 13.97
C THR A 145 11.98 -5.09 13.30
N LEU A 146 11.83 -6.40 13.42
CA LEU A 146 12.59 -7.41 12.69
C LEU A 146 11.74 -7.89 11.51
N CYS A 147 12.12 -7.55 10.27
CA CYS A 147 11.49 -8.09 9.07
C CYS A 147 11.91 -9.55 8.89
N ILE A 148 10.98 -10.47 9.13
CA ILE A 148 11.24 -11.91 9.13
C ILE A 148 11.24 -12.44 7.70
N THR A 149 12.35 -13.07 7.35
CA THR A 149 12.50 -13.93 6.17
C THR A 149 13.23 -15.22 6.58
N ASN A 150 13.28 -16.20 5.68
CA ASN A 150 13.91 -17.49 5.92
C ASN A 150 14.96 -17.80 4.86
N SER A 151 16.23 -17.70 5.24
CA SER A 151 17.38 -18.10 4.42
C SER A 151 18.50 -18.64 5.33
N PRO A 152 19.57 -19.25 4.80
CA PRO A 152 20.65 -19.82 5.61
C PRO A 152 21.34 -18.86 6.60
N ILE A 153 21.29 -17.54 6.34
CA ILE A 153 21.91 -16.52 7.21
C ILE A 153 20.92 -15.90 8.20
N HIS A 154 19.62 -16.00 7.95
CA HIS A 154 18.57 -15.38 8.76
C HIS A 154 18.17 -16.30 9.92
N THR A 155 19.10 -16.50 10.84
CA THR A 155 18.92 -17.36 12.02
C THR A 155 18.30 -16.59 13.19
N ALA A 156 17.87 -17.30 14.24
CA ALA A 156 17.42 -16.67 15.48
C ALA A 156 18.52 -15.81 16.11
N GLU A 157 19.78 -16.24 16.02
CA GLU A 157 20.95 -15.49 16.50
C GLU A 157 21.14 -14.17 15.72
N TYR A 158 20.99 -14.20 14.40
CA TYR A 158 21.04 -13.00 13.56
C TYR A 158 20.01 -11.97 14.01
N TYR A 159 18.74 -12.39 14.15
CA TYR A 159 17.66 -11.51 14.56
C TYR A 159 17.80 -11.04 16.01
N ALA A 160 18.23 -11.91 16.92
CA ALA A 160 18.45 -11.54 18.32
C ALA A 160 19.57 -10.49 18.46
N GLY A 161 20.65 -10.59 17.68
CA GLY A 161 21.71 -9.58 17.66
C GLY A 161 21.26 -8.23 17.11
N ILE A 162 20.27 -8.20 16.21
CA ILE A 162 19.63 -6.95 15.77
C ILE A 162 18.72 -6.41 16.87
N ALA A 163 17.89 -7.25 17.50
CA ALA A 163 17.04 -6.86 18.61
C ALA A 163 17.85 -6.21 19.75
N ASP A 164 19.00 -6.80 20.11
CA ASP A 164 19.92 -6.24 21.11
C ASP A 164 20.32 -4.80 20.80
N GLN A 165 20.68 -4.50 19.55
CA GLN A 165 21.10 -3.17 19.13
C GLN A 165 19.94 -2.17 19.17
N LEU A 166 18.73 -2.62 18.78
CA LEU A 166 17.52 -1.78 18.77
C LEU A 166 17.03 -1.48 20.19
N ILE A 167 17.08 -2.47 21.09
CA ILE A 167 16.76 -2.31 22.52
C ILE A 167 17.78 -1.37 23.18
N ALA A 168 19.08 -1.57 22.92
CA ALA A 168 20.13 -0.67 23.42
C ALA A 168 19.97 0.77 22.90
N ALA A 169 19.37 0.97 21.74
CA ALA A 169 19.03 2.29 21.19
C ALA A 169 17.77 2.92 21.82
N GLY A 170 17.05 2.20 22.68
CA GLY A 170 15.91 2.70 23.45
C GLY A 170 14.54 2.20 22.99
N ALA A 171 14.45 1.14 22.17
CA ALA A 171 13.15 0.54 21.82
C ALA A 171 12.59 -0.32 22.98
N PRO A 172 11.46 0.06 23.60
CA PRO A 172 10.83 -0.76 24.65
C PRO A 172 10.05 -1.96 24.10
N GLU A 173 9.80 -2.00 22.79
CA GLU A 173 9.06 -3.09 22.14
C GLU A 173 9.76 -3.58 20.87
N ILE A 174 9.66 -4.89 20.63
CA ILE A 174 10.13 -5.55 19.41
C ILE A 174 8.96 -6.20 18.66
N CYS A 175 8.84 -5.89 17.37
CA CYS A 175 7.92 -6.58 16.47
C CYS A 175 8.64 -7.64 15.64
N LEU A 176 8.14 -8.88 15.68
CA LEU A 176 8.50 -9.92 14.72
C LEU A 176 7.56 -9.81 13.51
N LYS A 177 7.99 -9.09 12.47
CA LYS A 177 7.16 -8.80 11.29
C LYS A 177 7.40 -9.81 10.18
N ASP A 178 6.61 -10.87 10.19
CA ASP A 178 6.51 -11.87 9.12
C ASP A 178 5.54 -11.41 8.03
N MET A 179 6.00 -10.43 7.24
CA MET A 179 5.22 -9.78 6.18
C MET A 179 4.73 -10.74 5.07
N ALA A 180 5.40 -11.87 4.90
CA ALA A 180 5.11 -12.85 3.86
C ALA A 180 4.40 -14.10 4.42
N GLY A 181 4.37 -14.28 5.75
CA GLY A 181 3.86 -15.48 6.40
C GLY A 181 4.78 -16.71 6.22
N ILE A 182 6.07 -16.48 5.95
CA ILE A 182 7.06 -17.53 5.63
C ILE A 182 7.98 -17.86 6.82
N GLY A 183 7.87 -17.09 7.90
CA GLY A 183 8.65 -17.30 9.11
C GLY A 183 8.40 -18.69 9.66
N GLN A 184 9.48 -19.47 9.84
CA GLN A 184 9.36 -20.84 10.32
C GLN A 184 8.97 -20.84 11.80
N PRO A 185 7.87 -21.51 12.21
CA PRO A 185 7.37 -21.45 13.59
C PRO A 185 8.43 -21.77 14.65
N ALA A 186 9.25 -22.80 14.42
CA ALA A 186 10.32 -23.19 15.34
C ALA A 186 11.42 -22.11 15.48
N MET A 187 11.80 -21.45 14.38
CA MET A 187 12.77 -20.35 14.41
C MET A 187 12.21 -19.14 15.16
N LEU A 188 10.95 -18.78 14.88
CA LEU A 188 10.24 -17.68 15.54
C LEU A 188 10.10 -17.92 17.06
N GLY A 189 9.75 -19.14 17.48
CA GLY A 189 9.70 -19.53 18.88
C GLY A 189 11.07 -19.40 19.55
N LYS A 190 12.12 -19.94 18.93
CA LYS A 190 13.51 -19.83 19.41
C LYS A 190 13.95 -18.36 19.55
N LEU A 191 13.72 -17.55 18.52
CA LEU A 191 14.03 -16.11 18.52
C LEU A 191 13.30 -15.38 19.67
N THR A 192 12.01 -15.64 19.82
CA THR A 192 11.18 -15.04 20.87
C THR A 192 11.74 -15.35 22.25
N ARG A 193 12.10 -16.63 22.50
CA ARG A 193 12.71 -17.06 23.75
C ARG A 193 14.05 -16.35 24.00
N MET A 194 14.92 -16.31 22.99
CA MET A 194 16.23 -15.67 23.09
C MET A 194 16.12 -14.18 23.47
N ILE A 195 15.18 -13.45 22.87
CA ILE A 195 14.96 -12.04 23.21
C ILE A 195 14.44 -11.92 24.64
N LYS A 196 13.40 -12.67 25.04
CA LYS A 196 12.83 -12.56 26.41
C LYS A 196 13.76 -13.04 27.52
N GLU A 197 14.62 -14.02 27.28
CA GLU A 197 15.58 -14.47 28.28
C GLU A 197 16.63 -13.40 28.60
N LYS A 198 16.97 -12.56 27.60
CA LYS A 198 17.94 -11.48 27.76
C LYS A 198 17.30 -10.16 28.18
N HIS A 199 16.09 -9.87 27.69
CA HIS A 199 15.35 -8.63 27.90
C HIS A 199 13.90 -8.95 28.33
N PRO A 200 13.68 -9.42 29.57
CA PRO A 200 12.38 -9.89 30.03
C PRO A 200 11.28 -8.80 30.04
N GLU A 201 11.67 -7.54 30.19
CA GLU A 201 10.79 -6.36 30.21
C GLU A 201 10.31 -5.92 28.82
N VAL A 202 11.02 -6.29 27.75
CA VAL A 202 10.67 -5.88 26.39
C VAL A 202 9.39 -6.57 25.96
N ILE A 203 8.43 -5.79 25.44
CA ILE A 203 7.20 -6.30 24.87
C ILE A 203 7.51 -6.88 23.49
N ILE A 204 7.11 -8.13 23.25
CA ILE A 204 7.21 -8.74 21.91
C ILE A 204 5.83 -8.83 21.28
N GLN A 205 5.69 -8.20 20.11
CA GLN A 205 4.50 -8.29 19.26
C GLN A 205 4.78 -9.15 18.02
N TYR A 206 3.90 -10.10 17.72
CA TYR A 206 3.99 -10.89 16.49
C TYR A 206 3.01 -10.39 15.43
N HIS A 207 3.52 -10.18 14.21
CA HIS A 207 2.76 -9.78 13.04
C HIS A 207 3.02 -10.79 11.93
N GLY A 208 2.00 -11.53 11.50
CA GLY A 208 2.18 -12.61 10.53
C GLY A 208 1.01 -12.79 9.60
N HIS A 209 1.26 -12.63 8.30
CA HIS A 209 0.24 -12.88 7.27
C HIS A 209 -0.06 -14.37 7.12
N SER A 210 -1.29 -14.69 6.73
CA SER A 210 -1.78 -16.06 6.59
C SER A 210 -1.49 -16.70 5.23
N GLY A 211 -0.85 -15.99 4.30
CA GLY A 211 -0.76 -16.39 2.88
C GLY A 211 -0.29 -17.84 2.70
N PRO A 212 0.85 -18.23 3.27
CA PRO A 212 1.38 -19.60 3.18
C PRO A 212 0.79 -20.60 4.18
N GLY A 213 0.01 -20.15 5.17
CA GLY A 213 -0.62 -20.98 6.18
C GLY A 213 0.19 -21.35 7.42
N LEU A 214 1.33 -20.69 7.66
CA LEU A 214 2.14 -20.93 8.86
C LEU A 214 1.72 -20.08 10.07
N SER A 215 0.97 -18.99 9.87
CA SER A 215 0.69 -17.96 10.88
C SER A 215 0.11 -18.49 12.19
N MET A 216 -0.86 -19.42 12.15
CA MET A 216 -1.45 -20.00 13.38
C MET A 216 -0.44 -20.79 14.21
N ALA A 217 0.40 -21.60 13.55
CA ALA A 217 1.47 -22.34 14.23
C ALA A 217 2.53 -21.39 14.79
N SER A 218 2.91 -20.36 14.02
CA SER A 218 3.84 -19.32 14.46
C SER A 218 3.32 -18.57 15.69
N ILE A 219 2.03 -18.18 15.71
CA ILE A 219 1.39 -17.53 16.87
C ILE A 219 1.52 -18.40 18.12
N LEU A 220 1.20 -19.69 18.01
CA LEU A 220 1.28 -20.61 19.15
C LEU A 220 2.74 -20.74 19.66
N GLU A 221 3.70 -20.87 18.75
CA GLU A 221 5.12 -21.01 19.10
C GLU A 221 5.69 -19.75 19.75
N VAL A 222 5.39 -18.55 19.24
CA VAL A 222 5.86 -17.31 19.87
C VAL A 222 5.19 -17.06 21.22
N CYS A 223 3.90 -17.36 21.38
CA CYS A 223 3.20 -17.24 22.67
C CYS A 223 3.80 -18.16 23.74
N ARG A 224 4.11 -19.41 23.38
CA ARG A 224 4.79 -20.38 24.27
C ARG A 224 6.15 -19.89 24.74
N ASN A 225 6.83 -19.09 23.92
CA ASN A 225 8.22 -18.70 24.15
C ASN A 225 8.42 -17.29 24.69
N GLY A 226 7.40 -16.42 24.70
CA GLY A 226 7.69 -15.04 25.10
C GLY A 226 6.85 -13.92 24.53
N ALA A 227 6.01 -14.15 23.53
CA ALA A 227 5.23 -13.06 22.95
C ALA A 227 4.14 -12.55 23.91
N ASP A 228 3.87 -11.25 23.79
CA ASP A 228 2.96 -10.52 24.68
C ASP A 228 1.71 -10.03 23.91
N VAL A 229 1.88 -9.66 22.63
CA VAL A 229 0.82 -9.12 21.78
C VAL A 229 0.78 -9.84 20.42
N ILE A 230 -0.42 -10.17 19.94
CA ILE A 230 -0.61 -10.81 18.63
C ILE A 230 -1.47 -9.93 17.73
N ASP A 231 -0.96 -9.63 16.53
CA ASP A 231 -1.75 -9.02 15.46
C ASP A 231 -2.76 -10.02 14.90
N THR A 232 -4.00 -9.56 14.78
CA THR A 232 -5.14 -10.35 14.29
C THR A 232 -6.01 -9.48 13.39
N ALA A 233 -6.81 -10.12 12.55
CA ALA A 233 -7.84 -9.50 11.73
C ALA A 233 -9.25 -9.94 12.14
N ILE A 234 -10.25 -9.38 11.48
CA ILE A 234 -11.65 -9.79 11.57
C ILE A 234 -12.22 -10.05 10.18
N GLU A 235 -13.20 -10.95 10.07
CA GLU A 235 -13.96 -11.10 8.84
C GLU A 235 -14.71 -9.80 8.47
N PRO A 236 -14.97 -9.54 7.16
CA PRO A 236 -14.70 -10.40 6.01
C PRO A 236 -13.28 -10.28 5.41
N LEU A 237 -12.38 -9.54 6.08
CA LEU A 237 -11.00 -9.30 5.64
C LEU A 237 -9.98 -9.98 6.56
N SER A 238 -10.16 -11.28 6.80
CA SER A 238 -9.18 -12.16 7.44
C SER A 238 -8.75 -13.26 6.47
N TRP A 239 -7.66 -13.96 6.79
CA TRP A 239 -7.09 -15.06 5.99
C TRP A 239 -6.52 -14.65 4.63
N GLY A 240 -6.14 -15.64 3.82
CA GLY A 240 -5.45 -15.42 2.56
C GLY A 240 -4.20 -14.58 2.77
N LYS A 241 -4.07 -13.50 2.02
CA LYS A 241 -2.94 -12.56 2.11
C LYS A 241 -3.04 -11.57 3.27
N VAL A 242 -4.07 -11.66 4.12
CA VAL A 242 -4.28 -10.84 5.32
C VAL A 242 -3.75 -11.58 6.55
N HIS A 243 -4.33 -11.38 7.73
CA HIS A 243 -3.93 -11.97 9.02
C HIS A 243 -4.99 -12.97 9.52
N PRO A 244 -4.66 -13.86 10.47
CA PRO A 244 -5.64 -14.77 11.06
C PRO A 244 -6.80 -14.04 11.73
N ASP A 245 -7.97 -14.66 11.69
CA ASP A 245 -9.14 -14.14 12.40
C ASP A 245 -8.98 -14.26 13.93
N VAL A 246 -9.35 -13.21 14.65
CA VAL A 246 -9.26 -13.14 16.11
C VAL A 246 -10.03 -14.28 16.81
N ILE A 247 -11.14 -14.76 16.25
CA ILE A 247 -11.93 -15.85 16.84
C ILE A 247 -11.11 -17.15 16.87
N SER A 248 -10.46 -17.48 15.75
CA SER A 248 -9.62 -18.68 15.63
C SER A 248 -8.38 -18.58 16.52
N VAL A 249 -7.74 -17.41 16.58
CA VAL A 249 -6.57 -17.16 17.44
C VAL A 249 -6.96 -17.30 18.92
N GLN A 250 -8.05 -16.67 19.34
CA GLN A 250 -8.54 -16.74 20.71
C GLN A 250 -8.86 -18.19 21.11
N SER A 251 -9.63 -18.92 20.28
CA SER A 251 -9.98 -20.31 20.53
C SER A 251 -8.74 -21.19 20.70
N MET A 252 -7.76 -21.07 19.79
CA MET A 252 -6.50 -21.82 19.86
C MET A 252 -5.73 -21.51 21.15
N LEU A 253 -5.51 -20.24 21.48
CA LEU A 253 -4.72 -19.83 22.65
C LEU A 253 -5.42 -20.20 23.96
N LYS A 254 -6.74 -20.06 24.05
CA LYS A 254 -7.53 -20.46 25.23
C LYS A 254 -7.40 -21.96 25.51
N ASN A 255 -7.48 -22.80 24.46
CA ASN A 255 -7.29 -24.25 24.58
C ASN A 255 -5.82 -24.63 24.86
N ALA A 256 -4.86 -23.81 24.43
CA ALA A 256 -3.45 -23.98 24.78
C ALA A 256 -3.10 -23.51 26.20
N GLY A 257 -4.06 -22.98 26.96
CA GLY A 257 -3.90 -22.62 28.37
C GLY A 257 -3.52 -21.17 28.65
N PHE A 258 -3.52 -20.30 27.63
CA PHE A 258 -3.28 -18.86 27.82
C PHE A 258 -4.51 -18.14 28.40
N ASP A 259 -4.25 -17.00 29.05
CA ASP A 259 -5.28 -16.03 29.41
C ASP A 259 -5.42 -15.03 28.25
N VAL A 260 -6.60 -15.00 27.63
CA VAL A 260 -6.91 -14.16 26.46
C VAL A 260 -8.26 -13.49 26.68
N PRO A 261 -8.45 -12.25 26.17
CA PRO A 261 -9.70 -11.54 26.38
C PRO A 261 -10.88 -12.23 25.69
N GLU A 262 -12.06 -12.09 26.28
CA GLU A 262 -13.32 -12.54 25.66
C GLU A 262 -13.73 -11.62 24.50
N ILE A 263 -14.46 -12.17 23.53
CA ILE A 263 -14.94 -11.43 22.36
C ILE A 263 -16.45 -11.22 22.50
N ASN A 264 -16.90 -9.97 22.43
CA ASN A 264 -18.32 -9.68 22.27
C ASN A 264 -18.74 -10.00 20.82
N MET A 265 -19.42 -11.14 20.66
CA MET A 265 -19.81 -11.66 19.35
C MET A 265 -20.85 -10.80 18.63
N ASP A 266 -21.74 -10.11 19.34
CA ASP A 266 -22.71 -9.20 18.71
C ASP A 266 -21.98 -8.01 18.06
N ALA A 267 -20.99 -7.45 18.76
CA ALA A 267 -20.14 -6.38 18.22
C ALA A 267 -19.25 -6.87 17.08
N TYR A 268 -18.72 -8.11 17.17
CA TYR A 268 -17.98 -8.71 16.06
C TYR A 268 -18.85 -8.81 14.79
N MET A 269 -20.09 -9.29 14.92
CA MET A 269 -21.01 -9.42 13.78
C MET A 269 -21.39 -8.05 13.20
N GLU A 270 -21.54 -7.04 14.04
CA GLU A 270 -21.75 -5.65 13.63
C GLU A 270 -20.53 -5.10 12.86
N ALA A 271 -19.32 -5.31 13.37
CA ALA A 271 -18.08 -4.88 12.72
C ALA A 271 -17.88 -5.58 11.37
N ARG A 272 -18.18 -6.89 11.30
CA ARG A 272 -18.17 -7.67 10.07
C ARG A 272 -19.15 -7.11 9.04
N LYS A 273 -20.39 -6.77 9.46
CA LYS A 273 -21.41 -6.18 8.59
C LYS A 273 -20.98 -4.81 8.05
N LEU A 274 -20.49 -3.92 8.92
CA LEU A 274 -20.00 -2.60 8.51
C LEU A 274 -18.80 -2.69 7.57
N THR A 275 -17.85 -3.57 7.87
CA THR A 275 -16.68 -3.78 7.01
C THR A 275 -17.11 -4.31 5.64
N GLN A 276 -18.11 -5.21 5.57
CA GLN A 276 -18.69 -5.64 4.30
C GLN A 276 -19.39 -4.49 3.56
N GLU A 277 -20.15 -3.65 4.26
CA GLU A 277 -20.78 -2.46 3.68
C GLU A 277 -19.74 -1.51 3.05
N PHE A 278 -18.58 -1.31 3.68
CA PHE A 278 -17.52 -0.47 3.13
C PHE A 278 -16.88 -1.08 1.88
N ILE A 279 -16.76 -2.41 1.85
CA ILE A 279 -16.36 -3.17 0.67
C ILE A 279 -17.36 -2.96 -0.46
N ASP A 280 -18.65 -3.10 -0.17
CA ASP A 280 -19.72 -3.01 -1.16
C ASP A 280 -19.91 -1.58 -1.70
N ASP A 281 -19.61 -0.55 -0.90
CA ASP A 281 -19.70 0.87 -1.31
C ASP A 281 -18.75 1.19 -2.48
N PHE A 282 -17.45 0.98 -2.26
CA PHE A 282 -16.46 1.24 -3.32
C PHE A 282 -15.17 0.44 -3.21
N LEU A 283 -14.79 0.00 -2.01
CA LEU A 283 -13.47 -0.61 -1.79
C LEU A 283 -13.33 -1.93 -2.56
N GLY A 284 -14.43 -2.69 -2.67
CA GLY A 284 -14.50 -3.99 -3.33
C GLY A 284 -14.18 -3.95 -4.84
N TYR A 285 -14.44 -2.84 -5.52
CA TYR A 285 -14.08 -2.66 -6.93
C TYR A 285 -12.56 -2.71 -7.17
N PHE A 286 -11.77 -2.46 -6.12
CA PHE A 286 -10.31 -2.44 -6.18
C PHE A 286 -9.68 -3.56 -5.33
N MET A 287 -10.45 -4.58 -4.98
CA MET A 287 -9.99 -5.78 -4.30
C MET A 287 -9.87 -6.94 -5.29
N ASN A 288 -8.79 -7.70 -5.19
CA ASN A 288 -8.65 -8.94 -5.96
C ASN A 288 -9.23 -10.10 -5.13
N PRO A 289 -10.26 -10.82 -5.60
CA PRO A 289 -10.83 -11.97 -4.88
C PRO A 289 -9.79 -13.05 -4.53
N GLY A 290 -8.76 -13.23 -5.37
CA GLY A 290 -7.65 -14.14 -5.12
C GLY A 290 -6.81 -13.79 -3.90
N ASN A 291 -6.92 -12.59 -3.34
CA ASN A 291 -6.26 -12.21 -2.10
C ASN A 291 -6.82 -12.96 -0.88
N LYS A 292 -8.04 -13.52 -0.96
CA LYS A 292 -8.62 -14.37 0.09
C LYS A 292 -8.06 -15.80 0.07
N LEU A 293 -7.38 -16.20 -1.01
CA LEU A 293 -6.83 -17.53 -1.17
C LEU A 293 -5.45 -17.62 -0.51
N MET A 294 -5.20 -18.76 0.12
CA MET A 294 -3.88 -19.12 0.64
C MET A 294 -3.08 -19.84 -0.45
N SER A 295 -1.76 -19.67 -0.44
CA SER A 295 -0.85 -20.34 -1.36
C SER A 295 0.51 -20.54 -0.72
N SER A 296 0.99 -21.79 -0.74
CA SER A 296 2.31 -22.18 -0.24
C SER A 296 3.40 -22.08 -1.31
N LEU A 297 3.07 -21.69 -2.55
CA LEU A 297 3.99 -21.69 -3.70
C LEU A 297 5.26 -20.87 -3.47
N LEU A 298 5.17 -19.81 -2.67
CA LEU A 298 6.28 -18.89 -2.47
C LEU A 298 7.15 -19.22 -1.25
N LEU A 299 6.86 -20.30 -0.51
CA LEU A 299 7.71 -20.72 0.63
C LEU A 299 9.14 -21.04 0.19
N GLY A 300 9.30 -21.69 -0.98
CA GLY A 300 10.61 -22.10 -1.47
C GLY A 300 11.49 -20.93 -1.92
N CYS A 301 10.92 -19.97 -2.66
CA CYS A 301 11.65 -18.80 -3.16
C CYS A 301 11.66 -17.61 -2.18
N GLY A 302 10.90 -17.69 -1.09
CA GLY A 302 10.84 -16.66 -0.04
C GLY A 302 10.08 -15.38 -0.41
N LEU A 303 9.46 -15.32 -1.59
CA LEU A 303 8.73 -14.13 -2.04
C LEU A 303 7.40 -13.94 -1.28
N PRO A 304 6.94 -12.70 -1.06
CA PRO A 304 5.65 -12.46 -0.41
C PRO A 304 4.44 -12.90 -1.26
N GLY A 305 3.41 -13.47 -0.63
CA GLY A 305 2.15 -13.85 -1.29
C GLY A 305 1.47 -12.72 -2.08
N GLY A 306 1.58 -11.48 -1.58
CA GLY A 306 1.11 -10.26 -2.27
C GLY A 306 1.76 -10.03 -3.63
N MET A 307 3.00 -10.49 -3.83
CA MET A 307 3.78 -10.26 -5.05
C MET A 307 3.31 -11.13 -6.22
N MET A 308 2.65 -12.26 -5.97
CA MET A 308 2.25 -13.23 -6.99
C MET A 308 1.53 -12.58 -8.18
N GLY A 309 0.56 -11.69 -7.92
CA GLY A 309 -0.18 -11.01 -8.99
C GLY A 309 0.71 -10.12 -9.87
N SER A 310 1.53 -9.27 -9.25
CA SER A 310 2.49 -8.42 -9.98
C SER A 310 3.54 -9.23 -10.72
N MET A 311 3.99 -10.34 -10.14
CA MET A 311 4.97 -11.23 -10.75
C MET A 311 4.42 -11.93 -11.99
N MET A 312 3.18 -12.40 -11.94
CA MET A 312 2.53 -12.98 -13.13
C MET A 312 2.35 -11.93 -14.22
N ALA A 313 1.90 -10.72 -13.88
CA ALA A 313 1.76 -9.65 -14.86
C ALA A 313 3.09 -9.33 -15.57
N ASP A 314 4.18 -9.20 -14.79
CA ASP A 314 5.52 -8.95 -15.34
C ASP A 314 6.01 -10.16 -16.18
N LEU A 315 5.76 -11.39 -15.71
CA LEU A 315 6.15 -12.63 -16.39
C LEU A 315 5.44 -12.77 -17.74
N THR A 316 4.12 -12.59 -17.78
CA THR A 316 3.34 -12.62 -19.02
C THR A 316 3.80 -11.53 -19.98
N GLY A 317 4.15 -10.34 -19.46
CA GLY A 317 4.69 -9.23 -20.25
C GLY A 317 5.99 -9.57 -21.00
N VAL A 318 6.90 -10.32 -20.37
CA VAL A 318 8.18 -10.72 -21.01
C VAL A 318 8.11 -12.08 -21.72
N MET A 319 7.10 -12.90 -21.42
CA MET A 319 6.93 -14.24 -21.98
C MET A 319 6.90 -14.24 -23.51
N SER A 320 6.20 -13.28 -24.12
CA SER A 320 6.15 -13.16 -25.59
C SER A 320 7.56 -12.96 -26.17
N ALA A 321 8.36 -12.05 -25.60
CA ALA A 321 9.72 -11.80 -26.05
C ALA A 321 10.62 -13.04 -25.86
N ILE A 322 10.53 -13.71 -24.71
CA ILE A 322 11.29 -14.94 -24.44
C ILE A 322 10.94 -16.02 -25.46
N ASN A 323 9.65 -16.29 -25.69
CA ASN A 323 9.22 -17.33 -26.63
C ASN A 323 9.55 -16.98 -28.09
N SER A 324 9.51 -15.70 -28.47
CA SER A 324 10.00 -15.27 -29.79
C SER A 324 11.50 -15.52 -29.96
N ASN A 325 12.32 -15.22 -28.96
CA ASN A 325 13.75 -15.50 -29.01
C ASN A 325 14.04 -17.01 -29.07
N ARG A 326 13.30 -17.81 -28.29
CA ARG A 326 13.39 -19.28 -28.32
C ARG A 326 13.05 -19.84 -29.70
N ALA A 327 11.97 -19.37 -30.32
CA ALA A 327 11.60 -19.77 -31.68
C ALA A 327 12.70 -19.43 -32.70
N ASN A 328 13.32 -18.25 -32.59
CA ASN A 328 14.46 -17.86 -33.44
C ASN A 328 15.69 -18.78 -33.22
N ASN A 329 15.83 -19.37 -32.04
CA ASN A 329 16.89 -20.32 -31.71
C ASN A 329 16.50 -21.80 -31.99
N GLY A 330 15.33 -22.05 -32.59
CA GLY A 330 14.84 -23.41 -32.87
C GLY A 330 14.38 -24.18 -31.63
N GLU A 331 14.05 -23.48 -30.54
CA GLU A 331 13.58 -24.07 -29.30
C GLU A 331 12.06 -23.97 -29.15
N GLU A 332 11.44 -24.97 -28.53
CA GLU A 332 10.00 -24.96 -28.23
C GLU A 332 9.63 -23.82 -27.26
N PRO A 333 8.43 -23.22 -27.42
CA PRO A 333 7.93 -22.19 -26.52
C PRO A 333 7.69 -22.79 -25.14
N LEU A 334 7.98 -22.02 -24.10
CA LEU A 334 7.66 -22.38 -22.72
C LEU A 334 6.21 -22.01 -22.42
N SER A 335 5.53 -22.85 -21.64
CA SER A 335 4.27 -22.49 -21.00
C SER A 335 4.50 -21.46 -19.89
N GLU A 336 3.43 -20.81 -19.46
CA GLU A 336 3.47 -19.88 -18.33
C GLU A 336 3.96 -20.59 -17.05
N ASP A 337 3.46 -21.79 -16.76
CA ASP A 337 3.92 -22.60 -15.61
C ASP A 337 5.41 -22.93 -15.68
N ALA A 338 5.92 -23.29 -16.87
CA ALA A 338 7.33 -23.60 -17.04
C ALA A 338 8.21 -22.36 -16.83
N LEU A 339 7.77 -21.19 -17.30
CA LEU A 339 8.44 -19.92 -17.04
C LEU A 339 8.38 -19.52 -15.56
N LEU A 340 7.25 -19.78 -14.90
CA LEU A 340 7.08 -19.50 -13.48
C LEU A 340 8.05 -20.34 -12.63
N VAL A 341 8.18 -21.63 -12.92
CA VAL A 341 9.16 -22.50 -12.25
C VAL A 341 10.60 -22.02 -12.51
N ARG A 342 10.93 -21.64 -13.75
CA ARG A 342 12.24 -21.06 -14.06
C ARG A 342 12.50 -19.76 -13.29
N LEU A 343 11.49 -18.90 -13.17
CA LEU A 343 11.60 -17.67 -12.39
C LEU A 343 11.85 -17.96 -10.92
N PHE A 344 11.17 -18.93 -10.31
CA PHE A 344 11.43 -19.31 -8.93
C PHE A 344 12.85 -19.84 -8.71
N ASN A 345 13.34 -20.68 -9.62
CA ASN A 345 14.71 -21.17 -9.58
C ASN A 345 15.72 -20.03 -9.73
N GLU A 346 15.43 -19.08 -10.62
CA GLU A 346 16.29 -17.92 -10.84
C GLU A 346 16.29 -16.96 -9.64
N VAL A 347 15.14 -16.76 -8.98
CA VAL A 347 15.08 -16.04 -7.70
C VAL A 347 15.93 -16.72 -6.64
N ALA A 348 15.81 -18.05 -6.49
CA ALA A 348 16.63 -18.82 -5.55
C ALA A 348 18.15 -18.75 -5.87
N TYR A 349 18.51 -18.58 -7.14
CA TYR A 349 19.89 -18.36 -7.58
C TYR A 349 20.38 -16.93 -7.29
N VAL A 350 19.56 -15.92 -7.58
CA VAL A 350 19.93 -14.50 -7.46
C VAL A 350 20.00 -14.06 -6.01
N TRP A 351 19.04 -14.48 -5.19
CA TRP A 351 18.88 -14.03 -3.81
C TRP A 351 20.16 -14.12 -2.95
N PRO A 352 20.89 -15.25 -2.88
CA PRO A 352 22.18 -15.30 -2.20
C PRO A 352 23.22 -14.35 -2.77
N ARG A 353 23.23 -14.13 -4.09
CA ARG A 353 24.27 -13.38 -4.78
C ARG A 353 24.19 -11.88 -4.57
N VAL A 354 22.99 -11.39 -4.27
CA VAL A 354 22.76 -9.98 -3.93
C VAL A 354 22.75 -9.75 -2.42
N GLY A 355 23.35 -10.65 -1.64
CA GLY A 355 23.55 -10.46 -0.20
C GLY A 355 22.32 -10.75 0.65
N TYR A 356 21.41 -11.62 0.19
CA TYR A 356 20.22 -12.07 0.94
C TYR A 356 19.43 -10.90 1.59
N PRO A 357 19.00 -9.87 0.84
CA PRO A 357 18.10 -8.88 1.41
C PRO A 357 16.79 -9.56 1.88
N PRO A 358 16.19 -9.15 3.00
CA PRO A 358 14.84 -9.59 3.35
C PRO A 358 13.88 -9.25 2.20
N LEU A 359 13.08 -10.22 1.79
CA LEU A 359 12.19 -10.08 0.63
C LEU A 359 10.91 -9.32 1.00
N VAL A 360 11.06 -8.08 1.44
CA VAL A 360 9.99 -7.09 1.62
C VAL A 360 10.13 -5.98 0.58
N THR A 361 9.04 -5.28 0.26
CA THR A 361 9.09 -4.14 -0.67
C THR A 361 10.04 -3.05 -0.14
N PRO A 362 10.93 -2.48 -0.99
CA PRO A 362 11.08 -2.73 -2.43
C PRO A 362 12.04 -3.88 -2.80
N PHE A 363 12.80 -4.42 -1.85
CA PHE A 363 13.86 -5.40 -2.11
C PHE A 363 13.38 -6.72 -2.71
N SER A 364 12.19 -7.20 -2.34
CA SER A 364 11.58 -8.35 -3.03
C SER A 364 11.35 -8.10 -4.52
N GLN A 365 10.96 -6.87 -4.89
CA GLN A 365 10.76 -6.48 -6.28
C GLN A 365 12.09 -6.44 -7.02
N TYR A 366 13.16 -5.96 -6.37
CA TYR A 366 14.50 -5.95 -6.95
C TYR A 366 15.01 -7.35 -7.26
N VAL A 367 14.95 -8.28 -6.29
CA VAL A 367 15.37 -9.67 -6.50
C VAL A 367 14.55 -10.34 -7.60
N LYS A 368 13.23 -10.15 -7.61
CA LYS A 368 12.33 -10.64 -8.66
C LYS A 368 12.70 -10.06 -10.04
N ASN A 369 12.92 -8.75 -10.14
CA ASN A 369 13.22 -8.08 -11.39
C ASN A 369 14.56 -8.52 -11.97
N ILE A 370 15.59 -8.69 -11.13
CA ILE A 370 16.86 -9.27 -11.56
C ILE A 370 16.62 -10.66 -12.16
N ALA A 371 15.87 -11.51 -11.46
CA ALA A 371 15.59 -12.86 -11.92
C ALA A 371 14.82 -12.87 -13.25
N LEU A 372 13.79 -12.03 -13.37
CA LEU A 372 13.01 -11.89 -14.60
C LEU A 372 13.86 -11.41 -15.77
N MET A 373 14.67 -10.38 -15.55
CA MET A 373 15.56 -9.85 -16.58
C MET A 373 16.66 -10.83 -16.94
N ASN A 374 17.15 -11.64 -15.99
CA ASN A 374 18.09 -12.72 -16.28
C ASN A 374 17.49 -13.73 -17.25
N LEU A 375 16.24 -14.17 -17.04
CA LEU A 375 15.55 -15.07 -17.99
C LEU A 375 15.41 -14.45 -19.39
N LEU A 376 15.08 -13.15 -19.46
CA LEU A 376 15.02 -12.43 -20.73
C LEU A 376 16.38 -12.38 -21.41
N THR A 377 17.43 -11.97 -20.69
CA THR A 377 18.79 -11.87 -21.24
C THR A 377 19.36 -13.22 -21.66
N GLU A 378 19.06 -14.29 -20.91
CA GLU A 378 19.42 -15.67 -21.27
C GLU A 378 18.79 -16.05 -22.62
N SER A 379 17.51 -15.74 -22.84
CA SER A 379 16.86 -15.99 -24.14
C SER A 379 17.51 -15.23 -25.31
N MET A 380 18.17 -14.11 -25.02
CA MET A 380 18.89 -13.28 -26.00
C MET A 380 20.37 -13.67 -26.17
N GLY A 381 20.86 -14.69 -25.46
CA GLY A 381 22.29 -15.03 -25.43
C GLY A 381 23.17 -13.97 -24.75
N LYS A 382 22.59 -13.13 -23.87
CA LYS A 382 23.30 -12.09 -23.12
C LYS A 382 23.66 -12.57 -21.70
N PRO A 383 24.74 -12.05 -21.09
CA PRO A 383 25.09 -12.37 -19.71
C PRO A 383 24.00 -11.95 -18.70
N ARG A 384 23.93 -12.69 -17.59
CA ARG A 384 23.14 -12.34 -16.40
C ARG A 384 23.54 -10.96 -15.87
N TYR A 385 22.63 -10.31 -15.15
CA TYR A 385 22.83 -9.00 -14.51
C TYR A 385 23.07 -7.82 -15.47
N SER A 386 22.96 -8.04 -16.78
CA SER A 386 23.21 -7.01 -17.80
C SER A 386 22.15 -5.90 -17.83
N MET A 387 20.96 -6.14 -17.28
CA MET A 387 19.82 -5.21 -17.29
C MET A 387 19.33 -4.81 -15.87
N MET A 388 20.25 -4.70 -14.89
CA MET A 388 19.89 -4.18 -13.56
C MET A 388 19.67 -2.67 -13.58
N ASP A 389 18.56 -2.20 -13.00
CA ASP A 389 18.24 -0.78 -12.86
C ASP A 389 19.04 -0.09 -11.74
N ASN A 390 19.02 1.24 -11.73
CA ASN A 390 19.80 2.06 -10.78
C ASN A 390 19.40 1.84 -9.31
N SER A 391 18.14 1.49 -9.03
CA SER A 391 17.67 1.24 -7.67
C SER A 391 18.21 -0.09 -7.14
N ILE A 392 18.25 -1.11 -8.01
CA ILE A 392 18.91 -2.40 -7.72
C ILE A 392 20.38 -2.15 -7.41
N TRP A 393 21.09 -1.37 -8.24
CA TRP A 393 22.47 -1.00 -7.95
C TRP A 393 22.61 -0.20 -6.65
N GLY A 394 21.68 0.71 -6.36
CA GLY A 394 21.67 1.46 -5.08
C GLY A 394 21.61 0.54 -3.86
N MET A 395 20.82 -0.54 -3.92
CA MET A 395 20.81 -1.57 -2.88
C MET A 395 22.15 -2.32 -2.82
N ILE A 396 22.65 -2.83 -3.95
CA ILE A 396 23.88 -3.63 -4.01
C ILE A 396 25.10 -2.85 -3.50
N LEU A 397 25.20 -1.57 -3.86
CA LEU A 397 26.32 -0.70 -3.52
C LEU A 397 26.27 -0.15 -2.09
N GLY A 398 25.23 -0.44 -1.32
CA GLY A 398 25.09 0.00 0.06
C GLY A 398 24.43 1.38 0.27
N LYS A 399 23.97 2.04 -0.80
CA LYS A 399 23.35 3.38 -0.73
C LYS A 399 22.02 3.38 0.03
N SER A 400 21.30 2.26 -0.02
CA SER A 400 20.01 2.08 0.69
C SER A 400 20.18 1.50 2.11
N GLY A 401 21.41 1.21 2.53
CA GLY A 401 21.72 0.48 3.75
C GLY A 401 22.57 -0.77 3.49
N LYS A 402 23.02 -1.39 4.57
CA LYS A 402 23.89 -2.56 4.55
C LYS A 402 23.06 -3.81 4.26
N LEU A 403 23.52 -4.60 3.29
CA LEU A 403 22.97 -5.93 3.02
C LEU A 403 23.31 -6.91 4.16
N PRO A 404 22.41 -7.85 4.51
CA PRO A 404 22.69 -8.83 5.55
C PRO A 404 23.86 -9.77 5.24
N GLY A 405 24.00 -10.16 3.97
CA GLY A 405 25.03 -11.07 3.47
C GLY A 405 25.99 -10.41 2.49
N GLU A 406 26.98 -11.20 2.05
CA GLU A 406 27.98 -10.76 1.07
C GLU A 406 27.42 -10.76 -0.35
N VAL A 407 27.89 -9.80 -1.16
CA VAL A 407 27.58 -9.74 -2.60
C VAL A 407 28.54 -10.68 -3.35
N ALA A 408 28.03 -11.40 -4.34
CA ALA A 408 28.82 -12.36 -5.08
C ALA A 408 29.94 -11.70 -5.91
N PRO A 409 31.11 -12.36 -6.06
CA PRO A 409 32.25 -11.80 -6.79
C PRO A 409 31.92 -11.33 -8.21
N GLU A 410 31.08 -12.06 -8.94
CA GLU A 410 30.68 -11.70 -10.31
C GLU A 410 29.93 -10.36 -10.39
N ILE A 411 29.18 -9.99 -9.35
CA ILE A 411 28.47 -8.71 -9.28
C ILE A 411 29.43 -7.59 -8.86
N ILE A 412 30.39 -7.89 -7.98
CA ILE A 412 31.44 -6.95 -7.57
C ILE A 412 32.30 -6.56 -8.78
N GLU A 413 32.73 -7.53 -9.59
CA GLU A 413 33.49 -7.24 -10.80
C GLU A 413 32.67 -6.45 -11.83
N LEU A 414 31.39 -6.79 -12.01
CA LEU A 414 30.49 -6.02 -12.87
C LEU A 414 30.31 -4.57 -12.40
N ALA A 415 30.27 -4.33 -11.08
CA ALA A 415 30.22 -2.98 -10.52
C ALA A 415 31.50 -2.19 -10.89
N LYS A 416 32.68 -2.81 -10.75
CA LYS A 416 33.97 -2.20 -11.12
C LYS A 416 34.04 -1.88 -12.61
N GLU A 417 33.63 -2.80 -13.48
CA GLU A 417 33.58 -2.59 -14.93
C GLU A 417 32.69 -1.41 -15.32
N LYS A 418 31.63 -1.16 -14.55
CA LYS A 418 30.71 -0.03 -14.72
C LYS A 418 31.16 1.25 -14.03
N GLY A 419 32.28 1.25 -13.31
CA GLY A 419 32.74 2.39 -12.52
C GLY A 419 31.83 2.72 -11.33
N LEU A 420 31.14 1.72 -10.78
CA LEU A 420 30.26 1.85 -9.63
C LEU A 420 31.01 1.53 -8.33
N GLU A 421 30.88 2.40 -7.33
CA GLU A 421 31.58 2.27 -6.05
C GLU A 421 30.64 1.83 -4.93
N PHE A 422 31.09 0.88 -4.12
CA PHE A 422 30.44 0.49 -2.87
C PHE A 422 30.67 1.57 -1.81
N THR A 423 29.69 1.76 -0.94
CA THR A 423 29.72 2.73 0.15
C THR A 423 29.25 2.10 1.46
N ASP A 424 29.85 2.53 2.56
CA ASP A 424 29.40 2.24 3.93
C ASP A 424 28.79 3.49 4.61
N ALA A 425 28.66 4.60 3.88
CA ALA A 425 28.10 5.84 4.40
C ALA A 425 26.71 5.63 5.01
N ASP A 426 26.36 6.47 5.98
CA ASP A 426 25.01 6.52 6.53
C ASP A 426 24.03 6.95 5.43
N PRO A 427 23.03 6.12 5.08
CA PRO A 427 22.05 6.48 4.06
C PRO A 427 21.34 7.81 4.33
N GLN A 428 21.15 8.20 5.59
CA GLN A 428 20.53 9.49 5.93
C GLN A 428 21.37 10.69 5.46
N SER A 429 22.70 10.54 5.36
CA SER A 429 23.60 11.65 5.00
C SER A 429 23.38 12.18 3.57
N TYR A 430 22.73 11.40 2.71
CA TYR A 430 22.40 11.80 1.34
C TYR A 430 21.18 12.72 1.25
N TYR A 431 20.45 12.91 2.36
CA TYR A 431 19.17 13.62 2.39
C TYR A 431 19.23 14.76 3.41
N PRO A 432 19.71 15.95 2.99
CA PRO A 432 19.72 17.14 3.83
C PRO A 432 18.30 17.59 4.16
N ASP A 433 18.17 18.44 5.17
CA ASP A 433 16.88 18.98 5.63
C ASP A 433 16.19 19.80 4.51
N GLU A 434 14.86 19.65 4.39
CA GLU A 434 14.06 20.24 3.30
C GLU A 434 12.79 20.97 3.76
N LEU A 435 12.42 20.94 5.04
CA LEU A 435 11.15 21.53 5.53
C LEU A 435 11.00 23.02 5.23
N ASP A 436 12.08 23.80 5.30
CA ASP A 436 12.05 25.24 5.03
C ASP A 436 11.60 25.54 3.60
N ARG A 437 11.99 24.69 2.64
CA ARG A 437 11.56 24.78 1.24
C ARG A 437 10.04 24.60 1.15
N PHE A 438 9.50 23.57 1.80
CA PHE A 438 8.06 23.29 1.80
C PHE A 438 7.26 24.39 2.49
N ARG A 439 7.74 24.93 3.62
CA ARG A 439 7.08 26.06 4.31
C ARG A 439 6.96 27.29 3.42
N LYS A 440 8.08 27.67 2.79
CA LYS A 440 8.12 28.82 1.88
C LYS A 440 7.12 28.63 0.74
N GLU A 441 7.08 27.43 0.16
CA GLU A 441 6.16 27.15 -0.94
C GLU A 441 4.69 27.13 -0.50
N MET A 442 4.37 26.67 0.72
CA MET A 442 3.02 26.78 1.25
C MET A 442 2.60 28.24 1.43
N GLU A 443 3.49 29.10 1.91
CA GLU A 443 3.25 30.55 2.01
C GLU A 443 3.00 31.17 0.63
N GLU A 444 3.83 30.87 -0.36
CA GLU A 444 3.68 31.37 -1.74
C GLU A 444 2.35 30.93 -2.39
N ASN A 445 1.87 29.73 -2.07
CA ASN A 445 0.59 29.19 -2.56
C ASN A 445 -0.63 29.57 -1.69
N GLY A 446 -0.43 30.29 -0.58
CA GLY A 446 -1.49 30.61 0.37
C GLY A 446 -2.10 29.38 1.05
N TRP A 447 -1.33 28.32 1.28
CA TRP A 447 -1.75 27.12 1.98
C TRP A 447 -1.44 27.21 3.48
N ASP A 448 -2.44 26.91 4.31
CA ASP A 448 -2.28 26.82 5.76
C ASP A 448 -1.41 25.63 6.16
N LEU A 449 -0.58 25.77 7.20
CA LEU A 449 0.30 24.70 7.70
C LEU A 449 -0.48 23.55 8.35
N GLY A 450 -1.75 23.75 8.69
CA GLY A 450 -2.60 22.79 9.38
C GLY A 450 -2.43 22.82 10.89
N GLU A 451 -3.39 22.21 11.59
CA GLU A 451 -3.29 21.93 13.02
C GLU A 451 -2.04 21.08 13.29
N ASP A 452 -1.21 21.49 14.25
CA ASP A 452 0.07 20.82 14.57
C ASP A 452 1.04 20.69 13.38
N GLU A 453 0.89 21.53 12.35
CA GLU A 453 1.65 21.50 11.09
C GLU A 453 1.37 20.26 10.21
N GLU A 454 0.19 19.66 10.35
CA GLU A 454 -0.15 18.42 9.66
C GLU A 454 -0.29 18.54 8.14
N GLU A 455 -0.62 19.72 7.60
CA GLU A 455 -0.64 19.97 6.14
C GLU A 455 0.78 20.11 5.60
N LEU A 456 1.67 20.78 6.34
CA LEU A 456 3.10 20.83 6.01
C LEU A 456 3.71 19.43 5.98
N PHE A 457 3.38 18.61 6.97
CA PHE A 457 3.80 17.22 6.99
C PHE A 457 3.31 16.45 5.75
N GLU A 458 2.02 16.52 5.40
CA GLU A 458 1.49 15.79 4.24
C GLU A 458 2.09 16.29 2.92
N PHE A 459 2.32 17.61 2.79
CA PHE A 459 3.00 18.16 1.63
C PHE A 459 4.46 17.71 1.54
N ALA A 460 5.20 17.82 2.65
CA ALA A 460 6.59 17.40 2.75
C ALA A 460 6.76 15.88 2.68
N MET A 461 5.71 15.08 2.94
CA MET A 461 5.68 13.62 2.90
C MET A 461 5.07 13.04 1.61
N HIS A 462 4.26 13.76 0.84
CA HIS A 462 3.75 13.26 -0.44
C HIS A 462 3.53 14.39 -1.45
N GLU A 463 4.61 15.10 -1.78
CA GLU A 463 4.58 16.35 -2.57
C GLU A 463 3.65 16.32 -3.78
N THR A 464 3.84 15.37 -4.70
CA THR A 464 3.01 15.26 -5.91
C THR A 464 1.54 14.97 -5.58
N GLN A 465 1.29 14.03 -4.68
CA GLN A 465 -0.07 13.63 -4.30
C GLN A 465 -0.80 14.76 -3.57
N TYR A 466 -0.09 15.52 -2.74
CA TYR A 466 -0.63 16.67 -2.03
C TYR A 466 -1.03 17.80 -3.00
N ARG A 467 -0.21 18.10 -4.01
CA ARG A 467 -0.57 19.07 -5.07
C ARG A 467 -1.80 18.64 -5.86
N ASP A 468 -1.87 17.35 -6.21
CA ASP A 468 -3.03 16.78 -6.89
C ASP A 468 -4.30 16.82 -6.02
N TYR A 469 -4.14 16.64 -4.71
CA TYR A 469 -5.22 16.81 -3.73
C TYR A 469 -5.70 18.27 -3.70
N LYS A 470 -4.78 19.24 -3.52
CA LYS A 470 -5.12 20.68 -3.43
C LYS A 470 -5.76 21.22 -4.71
N SER A 471 -5.37 20.72 -5.87
CA SER A 471 -5.96 21.10 -7.16
C SER A 471 -7.28 20.38 -7.49
N GLY A 472 -7.68 19.37 -6.72
CA GLY A 472 -8.84 18.53 -7.00
C GLY A 472 -8.60 17.48 -8.10
N ALA A 473 -7.43 17.46 -8.72
CA ALA A 473 -7.06 16.50 -9.76
C ALA A 473 -7.13 15.05 -9.26
N ALA A 474 -6.70 14.80 -8.02
CA ALA A 474 -6.79 13.48 -7.39
C ALA A 474 -8.25 12.98 -7.31
N LYS A 475 -9.16 13.83 -6.82
CA LYS A 475 -10.58 13.48 -6.70
C LYS A 475 -11.20 13.20 -8.07
N LYS A 476 -10.90 14.02 -9.07
CA LYS A 476 -11.37 13.81 -10.46
C LYS A 476 -10.92 12.47 -11.02
N ARG A 477 -9.64 12.12 -10.87
CA ARG A 477 -9.10 10.83 -11.34
C ARG A 477 -9.73 9.65 -10.59
N PHE A 478 -9.87 9.75 -9.28
CA PHE A 478 -10.51 8.70 -8.49
C PHE A 478 -11.95 8.42 -8.91
N LEU A 479 -12.76 9.46 -9.12
CA LEU A 479 -14.15 9.29 -9.57
C LEU A 479 -14.23 8.64 -10.96
N ALA A 480 -13.32 9.00 -11.86
CA ALA A 480 -13.22 8.37 -13.17
C ALA A 480 -12.83 6.88 -13.07
N ASP A 481 -11.82 6.55 -12.27
CA ASP A 481 -11.38 5.17 -12.03
C ASP A 481 -12.50 4.33 -11.38
N LEU A 482 -13.23 4.90 -10.41
CA LEU A 482 -14.36 4.25 -9.75
C LEU A 482 -15.50 3.98 -10.74
N GLN A 483 -15.85 4.96 -11.57
CA GLN A 483 -16.89 4.77 -12.58
C GLN A 483 -16.49 3.68 -13.58
N ALA A 484 -15.24 3.69 -14.07
CA ALA A 484 -14.73 2.65 -14.96
C ALA A 484 -14.77 1.25 -14.31
N ALA A 485 -14.46 1.15 -13.01
CA ALA A 485 -14.52 -0.11 -12.29
C ALA A 485 -15.97 -0.59 -12.10
N LYS A 486 -16.91 0.31 -11.81
CA LYS A 486 -18.36 0.02 -11.74
C LYS A 486 -18.88 -0.49 -13.08
N ASP A 487 -18.57 0.22 -14.16
CA ASP A 487 -18.96 -0.13 -15.52
C ASP A 487 -18.45 -1.53 -15.89
N LYS A 488 -17.20 -1.86 -15.54
CA LYS A 488 -16.60 -3.17 -15.79
C LYS A 488 -17.33 -4.30 -15.06
N VAL A 489 -17.74 -4.09 -13.80
CA VAL A 489 -18.50 -5.09 -13.04
C VAL A 489 -19.89 -5.26 -13.61
N ASN A 490 -20.57 -4.16 -13.93
CA ASN A 490 -21.92 -4.19 -14.52
C ASN A 490 -21.95 -4.84 -15.91
N ALA A 491 -20.90 -4.65 -16.71
CA ALA A 491 -20.75 -5.26 -18.03
C ALA A 491 -20.32 -6.74 -18.00
N SER A 492 -19.94 -7.27 -16.83
CA SER A 492 -19.45 -8.64 -16.70
C SER A 492 -20.56 -9.66 -17.00
N GLY A 493 -20.45 -10.35 -18.14
CA GLY A 493 -21.44 -11.32 -18.61
C GLY A 493 -22.46 -10.76 -19.61
N MET A 494 -22.29 -9.52 -20.06
CA MET A 494 -23.14 -8.84 -21.06
C MET A 494 -22.37 -8.60 -22.37
N THR A 495 -23.08 -8.54 -23.49
CA THR A 495 -22.50 -8.04 -24.75
C THR A 495 -22.25 -6.53 -24.68
N ALA A 496 -21.40 -5.99 -25.55
CA ALA A 496 -21.08 -4.55 -25.55
C ALA A 496 -22.32 -3.66 -25.77
N GLU A 497 -23.28 -4.14 -26.56
CA GLU A 497 -24.57 -3.46 -26.81
C GLU A 497 -25.48 -3.49 -25.57
N GLU A 498 -25.57 -4.63 -24.87
CA GLU A 498 -26.33 -4.76 -23.63
C GLU A 498 -25.72 -3.96 -22.48
N ALA A 499 -24.39 -3.91 -22.37
CA ALA A 499 -23.69 -3.12 -21.37
C ALA A 499 -23.89 -1.61 -21.57
N SER A 500 -23.84 -1.14 -22.82
CA SER A 500 -24.17 0.26 -23.15
C SER A 500 -25.63 0.57 -22.87
N ALA A 501 -26.56 -0.31 -23.27
CA ALA A 501 -27.99 -0.12 -23.02
C ALA A 501 -28.33 -0.09 -21.52
N LEU A 502 -27.65 -0.89 -20.69
CA LEU A 502 -27.81 -0.87 -19.23
C LEU A 502 -27.23 0.42 -18.60
N LYS A 503 -26.05 0.86 -19.05
CA LYS A 503 -25.39 2.09 -18.58
C LYS A 503 -26.23 3.33 -18.88
N HIS A 504 -26.97 3.33 -19.98
CA HIS A 504 -27.85 4.43 -20.41
C HIS A 504 -29.33 4.20 -20.09
N ALA A 505 -29.70 3.12 -19.39
CA ALA A 505 -31.10 2.75 -19.15
C ALA A 505 -31.89 3.80 -18.33
N LYS A 506 -31.19 4.62 -17.54
CA LYS A 506 -31.76 5.70 -16.72
C LYS A 506 -31.26 7.10 -17.10
N ALA A 507 -30.43 7.19 -18.15
CA ALA A 507 -29.79 8.43 -18.54
C ALA A 507 -30.25 8.87 -19.93
N ASP A 508 -30.67 10.13 -20.06
CA ASP A 508 -31.02 10.72 -21.32
C ASP A 508 -29.77 11.23 -22.04
N ALA A 509 -29.70 10.96 -23.34
CA ALA A 509 -28.63 11.47 -24.19
C ALA A 509 -28.83 12.96 -24.48
N ILE A 510 -27.77 13.75 -24.27
CA ILE A 510 -27.61 15.05 -24.91
C ILE A 510 -27.05 14.79 -26.31
N VAL A 511 -27.81 15.15 -27.32
CA VAL A 511 -27.52 14.82 -28.72
C VAL A 511 -27.18 16.09 -29.50
N ALA A 512 -26.21 15.99 -30.41
CA ALA A 512 -25.86 17.05 -31.34
C ALA A 512 -27.04 17.36 -32.28
N PRO A 513 -27.66 18.56 -32.21
CA PRO A 513 -28.77 18.94 -33.09
C PRO A 513 -28.35 19.09 -34.55
N GLU A 514 -27.06 19.33 -34.81
CA GLU A 514 -26.46 19.45 -36.13
C GLU A 514 -24.98 19.02 -36.12
N ALA A 515 -24.39 18.89 -37.31
CA ALA A 515 -22.97 18.56 -37.44
C ALA A 515 -22.10 19.79 -37.20
N GLY A 516 -21.04 19.63 -36.41
CA GLY A 516 -20.17 20.74 -36.02
C GLY A 516 -19.08 20.36 -35.03
N THR A 517 -18.39 21.36 -34.51
CA THR A 517 -17.30 21.24 -33.55
C THR A 517 -17.80 21.59 -32.15
N ILE A 518 -17.54 20.71 -31.18
CA ILE A 518 -17.94 20.91 -29.78
C ILE A 518 -17.01 21.91 -29.10
N LEU A 519 -17.57 22.92 -28.45
CA LEU A 519 -16.86 23.94 -27.70
C LEU A 519 -17.48 24.05 -26.29
N TRP A 520 -16.78 23.64 -25.25
CA TRP A 520 -17.30 23.69 -23.87
C TRP A 520 -17.41 25.11 -23.34
N GLU A 521 -16.44 25.97 -23.67
CA GLU A 521 -16.41 27.39 -23.32
C GLU A 521 -15.90 28.21 -24.52
N ILE A 522 -16.39 29.45 -24.64
CA ILE A 522 -15.93 30.45 -25.62
C ILE A 522 -15.59 31.71 -24.83
N ASN A 523 -14.29 32.00 -24.66
CA ASN A 523 -13.84 33.18 -23.93
C ASN A 523 -13.52 34.31 -24.93
N GLY A 524 -14.14 35.48 -24.74
CA GLY A 524 -14.05 36.63 -25.65
C GLY A 524 -12.88 37.58 -25.39
N ASP A 525 -12.01 37.27 -24.41
CA ASP A 525 -11.16 38.28 -23.76
C ASP A 525 -9.73 38.31 -24.32
N GLY A 526 -9.45 37.54 -25.39
CA GLY A 526 -8.15 37.53 -26.08
C GLY A 526 -7.02 36.77 -25.36
N GLU A 527 -7.27 36.18 -24.20
CA GLU A 527 -6.33 35.29 -23.49
C GLU A 527 -6.59 33.81 -23.82
N ALA A 528 -5.52 33.07 -24.13
CA ALA A 528 -5.57 31.63 -24.43
C ALA A 528 -5.71 30.80 -23.14
N VAL A 529 -6.88 30.79 -22.52
CA VAL A 529 -7.21 29.94 -21.37
C VAL A 529 -7.71 28.58 -21.86
N LYS A 530 -7.30 27.48 -21.20
CA LYS A 530 -7.78 26.13 -21.52
C LYS A 530 -9.26 26.00 -21.12
N SER A 531 -10.10 25.66 -22.10
CA SER A 531 -11.52 25.34 -21.91
C SER A 531 -11.72 24.22 -20.89
N ILE A 532 -12.67 24.39 -19.97
CA ILE A 532 -12.94 23.43 -18.90
C ILE A 532 -14.10 22.51 -19.32
N GLU A 533 -13.79 21.23 -19.56
CA GLU A 533 -14.83 20.21 -19.78
C GLU A 533 -15.67 20.02 -18.51
N PRO A 534 -16.99 19.80 -18.64
CA PRO A 534 -17.83 19.51 -17.49
C PRO A 534 -17.40 18.19 -16.83
N PHE A 535 -17.45 18.13 -15.50
CA PHE A 535 -17.06 16.94 -14.76
C PHE A 535 -18.26 16.02 -14.50
N ILE A 536 -18.04 14.71 -14.62
CA ILE A 536 -19.03 13.68 -14.26
C ILE A 536 -19.41 13.86 -12.78
N GLY A 537 -20.71 13.94 -12.51
CA GLY A 537 -21.29 14.25 -11.20
C GLY A 537 -21.76 15.70 -11.02
N LYS A 538 -21.54 16.59 -12.01
CA LYS A 538 -22.14 17.94 -12.00
C LYS A 538 -23.66 17.85 -12.22
N ARG A 539 -24.44 18.59 -11.42
CA ARG A 539 -25.90 18.71 -11.61
C ARG A 539 -26.23 19.86 -12.55
N TYR A 540 -27.16 19.61 -13.46
CA TYR A 540 -27.73 20.59 -14.38
C TYR A 540 -29.23 20.74 -14.13
N LYS A 541 -29.74 21.97 -14.22
CA LYS A 541 -31.18 22.24 -14.32
C LYS A 541 -31.65 22.01 -15.76
N ALA A 542 -32.92 21.68 -15.94
CA ALA A 542 -33.50 21.55 -17.27
C ALA A 542 -33.37 22.89 -18.03
N GLY A 543 -32.81 22.85 -19.23
CA GLY A 543 -32.55 24.03 -20.07
C GLY A 543 -31.29 24.81 -19.69
N GLU A 544 -30.53 24.38 -18.68
CA GLU A 544 -29.25 25.03 -18.31
C GLU A 544 -28.22 24.87 -19.43
N PHE A 545 -27.41 25.89 -19.66
CA PHE A 545 -26.32 25.84 -20.65
C PHE A 545 -25.40 24.62 -20.41
N PHE A 546 -25.16 23.85 -21.46
CA PHE A 546 -24.29 22.67 -21.41
C PHE A 546 -22.97 22.89 -22.17
N CYS A 547 -23.05 23.22 -23.46
CA CYS A 547 -21.89 23.56 -24.30
C CYS A 547 -22.31 24.38 -25.53
N TYR A 548 -21.36 24.72 -26.39
CA TYR A 548 -21.59 25.28 -27.72
C TYR A 548 -21.28 24.26 -28.82
N ILE A 549 -21.93 24.42 -29.97
CA ILE A 549 -21.58 23.76 -31.23
C ILE A 549 -21.32 24.83 -32.29
N GLU A 550 -20.13 24.82 -32.88
CA GLU A 550 -19.84 25.59 -34.10
C GLU A 550 -20.12 24.71 -35.32
N ASN A 551 -21.12 25.07 -36.11
CA ASN A 551 -21.46 24.29 -37.30
C ASN A 551 -20.51 24.52 -38.46
N ASN A 552 -20.66 23.72 -39.52
CA ASN A 552 -19.81 23.78 -40.72
C ASN A 552 -19.89 25.12 -41.49
N TYR A 553 -20.82 26.00 -41.14
CA TYR A 553 -20.96 27.35 -41.70
C TYR A 553 -20.35 28.43 -40.80
N GLY A 554 -19.69 28.05 -39.69
CA GLY A 554 -19.08 28.96 -38.73
C GLY A 554 -20.07 29.65 -37.79
N GLN A 555 -21.31 29.13 -37.69
CA GLN A 555 -22.29 29.64 -36.72
C GLN A 555 -22.17 28.87 -35.41
N ILE A 556 -22.08 29.61 -34.31
CA ILE A 556 -22.02 29.06 -32.96
C ILE A 556 -23.43 29.03 -32.37
N GLN A 557 -23.84 27.87 -31.87
CA GLN A 557 -25.13 27.66 -31.21
C GLN A 557 -24.93 27.14 -29.79
N GLU A 558 -25.75 27.61 -28.86
CA GLU A 558 -25.80 27.08 -27.49
C GLU A 558 -26.60 25.79 -27.45
N LEU A 559 -26.01 24.77 -26.81
CA LEU A 559 -26.64 23.52 -26.51
C LEU A 559 -27.01 23.47 -25.02
N PRO A 560 -28.30 23.45 -24.67
CA PRO A 560 -28.74 23.29 -23.29
C PRO A 560 -28.77 21.80 -22.87
N ALA A 561 -28.64 21.57 -21.57
CA ALA A 561 -29.00 20.31 -20.93
C ALA A 561 -30.53 20.14 -21.00
N ALA A 562 -31.00 19.43 -22.03
CA ALA A 562 -32.41 19.35 -22.39
C ALA A 562 -33.31 18.92 -21.21
N LEU A 563 -32.82 17.98 -20.39
CA LEU A 563 -33.49 17.47 -19.20
C LEU A 563 -32.48 17.57 -18.05
N GLY A 564 -32.86 18.26 -16.97
CA GLY A 564 -31.99 18.45 -15.81
C GLY A 564 -31.73 17.14 -15.07
N GLY A 565 -30.58 17.03 -14.41
CA GLY A 565 -30.16 15.82 -13.71
C GLY A 565 -28.67 15.80 -13.43
N LEU A 566 -28.15 14.62 -13.11
CA LEU A 566 -26.73 14.38 -12.84
C LEU A 566 -26.00 13.99 -14.13
N LEU A 567 -24.93 14.71 -14.49
CA LEU A 567 -24.09 14.33 -15.62
C LEU A 567 -23.34 13.03 -15.31
N VAL A 568 -23.62 11.96 -16.06
CA VAL A 568 -23.04 10.62 -15.81
C VAL A 568 -21.97 10.22 -16.82
N GLU A 569 -21.96 10.82 -18.00
CA GLU A 569 -20.97 10.52 -19.04
C GLU A 569 -20.80 11.69 -20.01
N VAL A 570 -19.59 11.86 -20.53
CA VAL A 570 -19.24 12.83 -21.58
C VAL A 570 -18.50 12.09 -22.69
N ASN A 571 -19.04 12.16 -23.91
CA ASN A 571 -18.57 11.41 -25.08
C ASN A 571 -17.79 12.27 -26.08
N ALA A 572 -18.01 13.58 -26.07
CA ALA A 572 -17.29 14.53 -26.91
C ALA A 572 -16.15 15.21 -26.14
N LYS A 573 -15.11 15.67 -26.84
CA LYS A 573 -14.02 16.46 -26.25
C LYS A 573 -14.05 17.89 -26.78
N GLN A 574 -13.36 18.81 -26.12
CA GLN A 574 -13.14 20.14 -26.70
C GLN A 574 -12.57 20.00 -28.12
N GLY A 575 -13.20 20.63 -29.10
CA GLY A 575 -12.74 20.64 -30.48
C GLY A 575 -13.03 19.36 -31.28
N SER A 576 -13.75 18.38 -30.71
CA SER A 576 -14.13 17.19 -31.48
C SER A 576 -15.26 17.52 -32.45
N HIS A 577 -15.16 16.97 -33.67
CA HIS A 577 -16.24 17.05 -34.66
C HIS A 577 -17.31 15.99 -34.34
N VAL A 578 -18.58 16.39 -34.40
CA VAL A 578 -19.76 15.54 -34.20
C VAL A 578 -20.69 15.66 -35.41
N ALA A 579 -21.36 14.57 -35.76
CA ALA A 579 -22.45 14.56 -36.72
C ALA A 579 -23.79 14.85 -36.03
N LYS A 580 -24.79 15.27 -36.82
CA LYS A 580 -26.16 15.40 -36.33
C LYS A 580 -26.65 14.05 -35.81
N GLY A 581 -27.12 14.01 -34.57
CA GLY A 581 -27.59 12.79 -33.93
C GLY A 581 -26.54 12.08 -33.05
N ASP A 582 -25.29 12.53 -33.06
CA ASP A 582 -24.26 11.97 -32.19
C ASP A 582 -24.52 12.34 -30.72
N VAL A 583 -24.30 11.39 -29.82
CA VAL A 583 -24.45 11.61 -28.39
C VAL A 583 -23.22 12.31 -27.84
N ILE A 584 -23.41 13.51 -27.29
CA ILE A 584 -22.38 14.35 -26.71
C ILE A 584 -22.11 13.97 -25.24
N ALA A 585 -23.17 13.65 -24.50
CA ALA A 585 -23.13 13.33 -23.08
C ALA A 585 -24.41 12.61 -22.63
N TYR A 586 -24.42 12.08 -21.41
CA TYR A 586 -25.61 11.49 -20.79
C TYR A 586 -25.92 12.14 -19.43
N ILE A 587 -27.19 12.46 -19.19
CA ILE A 587 -27.70 12.98 -17.91
C ILE A 587 -28.69 11.97 -17.31
N GLU A 588 -28.43 11.53 -16.08
CA GLU A 588 -29.36 10.71 -15.28
C GLU A 588 -30.37 11.63 -14.57
N ARG A 589 -31.67 11.38 -14.76
CA ARG A 589 -32.74 12.14 -14.10
C ARG A 589 -32.81 11.81 -12.61
N ASP A 590 -33.31 12.75 -11.82
CA ASP A 590 -33.68 12.51 -10.42
C ASP A 590 -34.85 11.53 -10.26
#